data_AF-A0A1F2PB61-F1
#
_entry.id   AF-A0A1F2PB61-F1
#
_cell.length_a   1.000
_cell.length_b   1.000
_cell.length_c   1.000
_cell.angle_alpha   90.00
_cell.angle_beta   90.00
_cell.angle_gamma   90.00
#
_symmetry.space_group_name_H-M   'P 1'
#
loop_
_entity.id
_entity.type
_entity.pdbx_description
1 polymer ?
#
loop_
_entity_poly.entity_id
_entity_poly.type
_entity_poly.pdbx_seq_one_letter_code
_entity_poly.pdbx_strand_id
1 'polypeptide(L)'
;MATIKDILKSKKKPKEIVELLAEKFKSDDKAIDELIQCFRDGTTAEKGNCMEAIEYITKESPEFAEDCLDFVIEHINDKTPRVKWEACRIIGNVAQEFPDKVKNAVPKLLENTKDKETVVR
;
A
#
# COMPACT_ATOMS: atom_id res chain seq x y z
N MET A 1 -0.10 -9.69 -19.96
CA MET A 1 0.23 -9.92 -18.53
C MET A 1 -1.08 -10.14 -17.78
N ALA A 2 -1.06 -10.90 -16.68
CA ALA A 2 -2.23 -11.04 -15.81
C ALA A 2 -2.63 -9.68 -15.21
N THR A 3 -3.92 -9.43 -15.03
CA THR A 3 -4.40 -8.24 -14.31
C THR A 3 -4.16 -8.41 -12.79
N ILE A 4 -4.17 -7.33 -12.03
CA ILE A 4 -4.15 -7.39 -10.55
C ILE A 4 -5.28 -8.28 -10.04
N LYS A 5 -6.46 -8.18 -10.65
CA LYS A 5 -7.62 -8.99 -10.30
C LYS A 5 -7.38 -10.49 -10.51
N ASP A 6 -6.67 -10.87 -11.58
CA ASP A 6 -6.32 -12.27 -11.82
C ASP A 6 -5.30 -12.78 -10.79
N ILE A 7 -4.32 -11.95 -10.42
CA ILE A 7 -3.32 -12.28 -9.39
C ILE A 7 -3.99 -12.48 -8.03
N LEU A 8 -4.85 -11.55 -7.63
CA LEU A 8 -5.57 -11.57 -6.36
C LEU A 8 -6.53 -12.77 -6.23
N LYS A 9 -7.19 -13.17 -7.32
CA LYS A 9 -8.11 -14.31 -7.34
C LYS A 9 -7.42 -15.66 -7.53
N SER A 10 -6.10 -15.67 -7.70
CA SER A 10 -5.35 -16.91 -7.85
C SER A 10 -5.38 -17.73 -6.56
N LYS A 11 -5.28 -19.06 -6.68
CA LYS A 11 -5.20 -19.97 -5.51
C LYS A 11 -3.81 -20.00 -4.86
N LYS A 12 -3.02 -18.94 -5.06
CA LYS A 12 -1.64 -18.83 -4.55
C LYS A 12 -1.64 -18.44 -3.08
N LYS A 13 -0.49 -18.65 -2.43
CA LYS A 13 -0.29 -18.24 -1.04
C LYS A 13 -0.22 -16.71 -0.95
N PRO A 14 -0.61 -16.10 0.19
CA PRO A 14 -0.58 -14.64 0.34
C PRO A 14 0.76 -14.00 -0.02
N LYS A 15 1.88 -14.59 0.41
CA LYS A 15 3.22 -14.10 0.07
C LYS A 15 3.48 -14.09 -1.45
N GLU A 16 3.11 -15.16 -2.14
CA GLU A 16 3.28 -15.25 -3.61
C GLU A 16 2.40 -14.23 -4.34
N ILE A 17 1.20 -13.94 -3.81
CA ILE A 17 0.32 -12.90 -4.36
C ILE A 17 1.00 -11.53 -4.27
N VAL A 18 1.57 -11.19 -3.11
CA VAL A 18 2.27 -9.92 -2.87
C VAL A 18 3.48 -9.77 -3.79
N GLU A 19 4.29 -10.82 -3.94
CA GLU A 19 5.45 -10.81 -4.86
C GLU A 19 4.99 -10.59 -6.32
N LEU A 20 3.93 -11.27 -6.76
CA LEU A 20 3.39 -11.08 -8.11
C LEU A 20 2.79 -9.69 -8.34
N LEU A 21 2.13 -9.12 -7.33
CA LEU A 21 1.64 -7.74 -7.38
C LEU A 21 2.81 -6.76 -7.46
N ALA A 22 3.86 -6.97 -6.67
CA ALA A 22 5.03 -6.11 -6.69
C ALA A 22 5.72 -6.10 -8.06
N GLU A 23 5.92 -7.28 -8.66
CA GLU A 23 6.45 -7.40 -10.03
C GLU A 23 5.54 -6.73 -11.07
N LYS A 24 4.22 -6.88 -10.91
CA LYS A 24 3.24 -6.23 -11.79
C LYS A 24 3.32 -4.70 -11.68
N PHE A 25 3.41 -4.17 -10.47
CA PHE A 25 3.53 -2.73 -10.22
C PHE A 25 4.82 -2.14 -10.78
N LYS A 26 5.95 -2.84 -10.66
CA LYS A 26 7.24 -2.38 -11.21
C LYS A 26 7.29 -2.41 -12.75
N SER A 27 6.47 -3.23 -13.39
CA SER A 27 6.56 -3.50 -14.84
C SER A 27 5.47 -2.83 -15.68
N ASP A 28 4.46 -2.22 -15.05
CA ASP A 28 3.32 -1.62 -15.74
C ASP A 28 2.82 -0.40 -14.97
N ASP A 29 3.11 0.80 -15.48
CA ASP A 29 2.68 2.06 -14.87
C ASP A 29 1.14 2.16 -14.72
N LYS A 30 0.37 1.45 -15.54
CA LYS A 30 -1.10 1.40 -15.44
C LYS A 30 -1.59 0.51 -14.29
N ALA A 31 -0.71 -0.26 -13.66
CA ALA A 31 -1.09 -1.10 -12.53
C ALA A 31 -1.54 -0.26 -11.32
N ILE A 32 -1.15 1.01 -11.23
CA ILE A 32 -1.67 1.93 -10.21
C ILE A 32 -3.18 2.21 -10.39
N ASP A 33 -3.67 2.30 -11.63
CA ASP A 33 -5.11 2.43 -11.88
C ASP A 33 -5.88 1.18 -11.45
N GLU A 34 -5.31 -0.01 -11.69
CA GLU A 34 -5.88 -1.29 -11.26
C GLU A 34 -5.88 -1.43 -9.72
N LEU A 35 -4.84 -0.92 -9.04
CA LEU A 35 -4.78 -0.81 -7.58
C LEU A 35 -5.92 0.07 -7.06
N ILE A 36 -6.12 1.26 -7.64
CA ILE A 36 -7.18 2.18 -7.24
C ILE A 36 -8.56 1.50 -7.42
N GLN A 37 -8.74 0.76 -8.52
CA GLN A 37 -9.96 -0.01 -8.73
C GLN A 37 -10.16 -1.11 -7.66
N CYS A 38 -9.11 -1.83 -7.29
CA CYS A 38 -9.14 -2.82 -6.19
C CYS A 38 -9.58 -2.19 -4.86
N PHE A 39 -9.22 -0.92 -4.58
CA PHE A 39 -9.67 -0.25 -3.36
C PHE A 39 -11.14 0.18 -3.39
N ARG A 40 -11.77 0.24 -4.57
CA ARG A 40 -13.20 0.52 -4.72
C ARG A 40 -14.07 -0.71 -4.49
N ASP A 41 -13.71 -1.87 -5.07
CA ASP A 41 -14.57 -3.06 -5.11
C ASP A 41 -13.95 -4.33 -4.50
N GLY A 42 -12.69 -4.29 -4.08
CA GLY A 42 -11.98 -5.42 -3.49
C GLY A 42 -12.31 -5.67 -2.02
N THR A 43 -12.03 -6.90 -1.58
CA THR A 43 -12.12 -7.35 -0.20
C THR A 43 -11.03 -6.73 0.67
N THR A 44 -11.21 -6.78 2.00
CA THR A 44 -10.19 -6.31 2.96
C THR A 44 -8.84 -7.01 2.78
N ALA A 45 -8.85 -8.31 2.47
CA ALA A 45 -7.64 -9.08 2.20
C ALA A 45 -6.92 -8.60 0.92
N GLU A 46 -7.68 -8.36 -0.14
CA GLU A 46 -7.14 -7.90 -1.43
C GLU A 46 -6.52 -6.50 -1.32
N LYS A 47 -7.20 -5.56 -0.64
CA LYS A 47 -6.65 -4.23 -0.35
C LYS A 47 -5.36 -4.31 0.47
N GLY A 48 -5.35 -5.18 1.48
CA GLY A 48 -4.17 -5.44 2.30
C GLY A 48 -2.98 -5.98 1.49
N ASN A 49 -3.20 -6.96 0.62
CA ASN A 49 -2.14 -7.50 -0.26
C ASN A 49 -1.59 -6.44 -1.22
N CYS A 50 -2.46 -5.59 -1.77
CA CYS A 50 -2.03 -4.51 -2.65
C CYS A 50 -1.17 -3.47 -1.92
N MET A 51 -1.58 -3.03 -0.72
CA MET A 51 -0.79 -2.08 0.06
C MET A 51 0.54 -2.69 0.53
N GLU A 52 0.54 -3.97 0.92
CA GLU A 52 1.77 -4.69 1.29
C GLU A 52 2.74 -4.82 0.11
N ALA A 53 2.25 -5.00 -1.12
CA ALA A 53 3.11 -5.03 -2.30
C ALA A 53 3.78 -3.66 -2.54
N ILE A 54 3.11 -2.54 -2.28
CA ILE A 54 3.72 -1.21 -2.31
C ILE A 54 4.77 -1.07 -1.19
N GLU A 55 4.47 -1.53 0.02
CA GLU A 55 5.45 -1.56 1.13
C GLU A 55 6.69 -2.35 0.77
N TYR A 56 6.50 -3.53 0.15
CA TYR A 56 7.57 -4.40 -0.31
C TYR A 56 8.48 -3.71 -1.33
N ILE A 57 7.91 -2.99 -2.31
CA ILE A 57 8.69 -2.25 -3.31
C ILE A 57 9.45 -1.09 -2.66
N THR A 58 8.74 -0.26 -1.89
CA THR A 58 9.28 1.00 -1.35
C THR A 58 10.40 0.78 -0.34
N LYS A 59 10.51 -0.42 0.23
CA LYS A 59 11.64 -0.80 1.10
C LYS A 59 12.99 -0.79 0.37
N GLU A 60 13.00 -1.10 -0.93
CA GLU A 60 14.22 -1.17 -1.74
C GLU A 60 14.30 -0.04 -2.77
N SER A 61 13.14 0.45 -3.24
CA SER A 61 13.00 1.48 -4.28
C SER A 61 11.96 2.50 -3.84
N PRO A 62 12.28 3.41 -2.89
CA PRO A 62 11.33 4.40 -2.37
C PRO A 62 10.76 5.30 -3.47
N GLU A 63 11.54 5.60 -4.52
CA GLU A 63 11.15 6.42 -5.67
C GLU A 63 9.90 5.92 -6.39
N PHE A 64 9.61 4.61 -6.33
CA PHE A 64 8.39 4.00 -6.87
C PHE A 64 7.12 4.67 -6.34
N ALA A 65 7.15 5.21 -5.11
CA ALA A 65 5.97 5.80 -4.51
C ALA A 65 5.56 7.15 -5.14
N GLU A 66 6.36 7.75 -6.03
CA GLU A 66 6.08 9.10 -6.56
C GLU A 66 4.64 9.26 -7.06
N ASP A 67 4.15 8.26 -7.80
CA ASP A 67 2.84 8.25 -8.45
C ASP A 67 1.69 7.72 -7.57
N CYS A 68 2.00 7.09 -6.44
CA CYS A 68 0.99 6.51 -5.55
C CYS A 68 1.02 7.03 -4.11
N LEU A 69 1.93 7.95 -3.77
CA LEU A 69 2.12 8.43 -2.40
C LEU A 69 0.88 9.17 -1.86
N ASP A 70 0.21 9.98 -2.67
CA ASP A 70 -1.02 10.66 -2.24
C ASP A 70 -2.13 9.66 -1.89
N PHE A 71 -2.22 8.58 -2.68
CA PHE A 71 -3.13 7.48 -2.41
C PHE A 71 -2.77 6.74 -1.11
N VAL A 72 -1.48 6.47 -0.86
CA VAL A 72 -1.01 5.88 0.41
C VAL A 72 -1.37 6.78 1.60
N ILE A 73 -1.12 8.09 1.48
CA ILE A 73 -1.45 9.09 2.51
C ILE A 73 -2.96 9.12 2.77
N GLU A 74 -3.79 8.99 1.73
CA GLU A 74 -5.24 8.91 1.88
C GLU A 74 -5.66 7.76 2.83
N HIS A 75 -4.96 6.62 2.73
CA HIS A 75 -5.33 5.35 3.38
C HIS A 75 -4.61 5.04 4.70
N ILE A 76 -3.84 5.98 5.29
CA ILE A 76 -3.18 5.80 6.59
C ILE A 76 -4.15 5.42 7.72
N ASN A 77 -5.38 5.92 7.67
CA ASN A 77 -6.44 5.62 8.64
C ASN A 77 -7.56 4.74 8.05
N ASP A 78 -7.25 3.89 7.05
CA ASP A 78 -8.23 2.98 6.44
C ASP A 78 -8.94 2.11 7.49
N LYS A 79 -10.16 1.66 7.20
CA LYS A 79 -10.91 0.77 8.11
C LYS A 79 -10.30 -0.63 8.21
N THR A 80 -9.51 -1.02 7.22
CA THR A 80 -8.82 -2.31 7.15
C THR A 80 -7.50 -2.23 7.91
N PRO A 81 -7.32 -2.99 9.01
CA PRO A 81 -6.10 -2.90 9.83
C PRO A 81 -4.82 -3.07 9.03
N ARG A 82 -4.76 -4.06 8.14
CA ARG A 82 -3.58 -4.31 7.30
C ARG A 82 -3.22 -3.13 6.40
N VAL A 83 -4.22 -2.45 5.84
CA VAL A 83 -3.97 -1.26 5.02
C VAL A 83 -3.36 -0.15 5.88
N LYS A 84 -3.86 0.08 7.10
CA LYS A 84 -3.26 1.06 8.03
C LYS A 84 -1.80 0.76 8.32
N TRP A 85 -1.49 -0.50 8.64
CA TRP A 85 -0.12 -0.92 8.99
C TRP A 85 0.85 -0.69 7.83
N GLU A 86 0.50 -1.18 6.65
CA GLU A 86 1.38 -1.07 5.49
C GLU A 86 1.49 0.37 4.99
N ALA A 87 0.40 1.16 5.02
CA ALA A 87 0.46 2.59 4.69
C ALA A 87 1.44 3.33 5.61
N CYS A 88 1.39 3.10 6.93
CA CYS A 88 2.33 3.72 7.86
C CYS A 88 3.79 3.32 7.58
N ARG A 89 4.02 2.05 7.22
CA ARG A 89 5.36 1.53 6.89
C ARG A 89 5.89 2.13 5.58
N ILE A 90 5.04 2.27 4.56
CA ILE A 90 5.39 2.97 3.31
C ILE A 90 5.80 4.40 3.60
N ILE A 91 5.05 5.14 4.42
CA ILE A 91 5.43 6.51 4.80
C ILE A 91 6.82 6.55 5.45
N GLY A 92 7.13 5.57 6.31
CA GLY A 92 8.46 5.42 6.89
C GLY A 92 9.55 5.15 5.84
N ASN A 93 9.30 4.24 4.90
CA ASN A 93 10.25 3.89 3.83
C ASN A 93 10.58 5.07 2.94
N VAL A 94 9.60 5.92 2.62
CA VAL A 94 9.74 6.98 1.62
C VAL A 94 9.98 8.37 2.23
N ALA A 95 10.08 8.49 3.56
CA ALA A 95 10.22 9.77 4.26
C ALA A 95 11.47 10.57 3.85
N GLN A 96 12.57 9.89 3.52
CA GLN A 96 13.80 10.56 3.08
C GLN A 96 13.71 11.03 1.63
N GLU A 97 13.00 10.28 0.78
CA GLU A 97 12.85 10.58 -0.66
C GLU A 97 11.82 11.69 -0.90
N PHE A 98 10.69 11.65 -0.18
CA PHE A 98 9.59 12.61 -0.35
C PHE A 98 9.23 13.35 0.94
N PRO A 99 10.17 14.06 1.59
CA PRO A 99 9.94 14.67 2.90
C PRO A 99 8.79 15.69 2.90
N ASP A 100 8.65 16.46 1.81
CA ASP A 100 7.60 17.48 1.67
C ASP A 100 6.20 16.86 1.55
N LYS A 101 6.06 15.78 0.79
CA LYS A 101 4.78 15.05 0.66
C LYS A 101 4.44 14.31 1.95
N VAL A 102 5.42 13.63 2.56
CA VAL A 102 5.24 12.86 3.81
C VAL A 102 4.83 13.75 4.99
N LYS A 103 5.19 15.04 5.00
CA LYS A 103 4.69 15.98 6.02
C LYS A 103 3.17 16.00 6.12
N ASN A 104 2.45 15.77 5.01
CA ASN A 104 0.98 15.71 4.99
C ASN A 104 0.42 14.44 5.66
N ALA A 105 1.23 13.40 5.85
CA ALA A 105 0.87 12.19 6.57
C ALA A 105 0.83 12.38 8.09
N VAL A 106 1.59 13.35 8.63
CA VAL A 106 1.81 13.51 10.08
C VAL A 106 0.52 13.59 10.90
N PRO A 107 -0.51 14.39 10.52
CA PRO A 107 -1.75 14.44 11.30
C PRO A 107 -2.44 13.08 11.40
N LYS A 108 -2.45 12.31 10.30
CA LYS A 108 -3.05 10.97 10.24
C LYS A 108 -2.27 9.93 11.05
N LEU A 109 -0.94 10.01 11.01
CA LEU A 109 -0.07 9.16 11.81
C LEU A 109 -0.27 9.41 13.32
N LEU A 110 -0.40 10.67 13.72
CA LEU A 110 -0.70 11.05 15.11
C LEU A 110 -2.08 10.58 15.59
N GLU A 111 -3.04 10.39 14.68
CA GLU A 111 -4.31 9.75 15.02
C GLU A 111 -4.12 8.26 15.32
N ASN A 112 -3.32 7.55 14.51
CA ASN A 112 -3.03 6.13 14.71
C ASN A 112 -2.36 5.85 16.06
N THR A 113 -1.56 6.77 16.62
CA THR A 113 -0.97 6.60 17.97
C THR A 113 -2.01 6.59 19.11
N LYS A 114 -3.28 6.87 18.80
CA LYS A 114 -4.41 6.81 19.74
C LYS A 114 -5.36 5.64 19.43
N ASP A 115 -5.05 4.82 18.42
CA ASP A 115 -5.86 3.66 18.06
C ASP A 115 -5.88 2.65 19.23
N LYS A 116 -7.02 1.97 19.37
CA LYS A 116 -7.25 0.94 20.38
C LYS A 116 -6.42 -0.31 20.06
N GLU A 117 -6.23 -0.61 18.78
CA GLU A 117 -5.42 -1.75 18.33
C GLU A 117 -3.94 -1.50 18.56
N THR A 118 -3.30 -2.39 19.31
CA THR A 118 -1.88 -2.28 19.68
C THR A 118 -0.92 -2.35 18.50
N VAL A 119 -1.35 -2.90 17.36
CA VAL A 119 -0.52 -3.00 16.15
C VAL A 119 -0.56 -1.69 15.35
N VAL A 120 -1.65 -0.93 15.46
CA VAL A 120 -1.81 0.36 14.77
C VAL A 120 -1.10 1.48 15.53
N ARG A 121 -1.14 1.44 16.87
CA ARG A 121 -0.54 2.43 17.77
C ARG A 121 0.97 2.26 17.89
#